data_AF-A0A285KSJ2-F1
#
_entry.id   AF-A0A285KSJ2-F1
#
_cell.length_a   1.000
_cell.length_b   1.000
_cell.length_c   1.000
_cell.angle_alpha   90.00
_cell.angle_beta   90.00
_cell.angle_gamma   90.00
#
_symmetry.space_group_name_H-M   'P 1'
#
loop_
_entity.id
_entity.type
_entity.pdbx_description
1 polymer ?
#
loop_
_entity_poly.entity_id
_entity_poly.type
_entity_poly.pdbx_seq_one_letter_code
_entity_poly.pdbx_strand_id
1 'polypeptide(L)'
;MLQVGAARYDAAMTMAARTHLRDRNLGWAVAGAQLGYAAWYALCAYVTLRHAASFAGHWYLPSRDDVYTAEADIWAGWPWATWITLTAPMAPVVAGLSLIVSAAMFVTGYARGHRALFITLIAGAAAALLTITVSLTPAAQQVTGWLMD
;
A
#
# COMPACT_ATOMS: atom_id res chain seq x y z
N MET A 1 53.48 12.40 -12.60
CA MET A 1 52.87 11.26 -11.89
C MET A 1 51.80 11.64 -10.85
N LEU A 2 51.66 12.90 -10.40
CA LEU A 2 50.65 13.31 -9.40
C LEU A 2 49.21 13.45 -9.94
N GLN A 3 49.02 13.62 -11.26
CA GLN A 3 47.69 13.85 -11.85
C GLN A 3 46.76 12.63 -11.85
N VAL A 4 47.30 11.41 -11.78
CA VAL A 4 46.50 10.16 -11.80
C VAL A 4 45.81 9.90 -10.46
N GLY A 5 46.35 10.43 -9.36
CA GLY A 5 45.76 10.30 -8.03
C GLY A 5 44.45 11.09 -7.89
N ALA A 6 44.47 12.38 -8.26
CA ALA A 6 43.31 13.27 -8.12
C ALA A 6 42.06 12.75 -8.85
N ALA A 7 42.21 12.27 -10.08
CA ALA A 7 41.09 11.73 -10.87
C ALA A 7 40.44 10.48 -10.25
N ARG A 8 41.21 9.64 -9.53
CA ARG A 8 40.67 8.47 -8.82
C ARG A 8 39.89 8.87 -7.57
N TYR A 9 40.34 9.89 -6.85
CA TYR A 9 39.62 10.41 -5.68
C TYR A 9 38.29 11.06 -6.07
N ASP A 10 38.27 11.85 -7.14
CA ASP A 10 37.03 12.48 -7.63
C ASP A 10 36.02 11.44 -8.12
N ALA A 11 36.46 10.40 -8.83
CA ALA A 11 35.58 9.32 -9.28
C ALA A 11 34.98 8.53 -8.09
N ALA A 12 35.78 8.21 -7.08
CA ALA A 12 35.32 7.51 -5.89
C ALA A 12 34.33 8.37 -5.06
N MET A 13 34.61 9.66 -4.91
CA MET A 13 33.74 10.60 -4.20
C MET A 13 32.40 10.80 -4.93
N THR A 14 32.43 10.89 -6.26
CA THR A 14 31.22 11.04 -7.09
C THR A 14 30.37 9.78 -7.09
N MET A 15 30.99 8.59 -6.97
CA MET A 15 30.28 7.32 -6.90
C MET A 15 29.62 7.12 -5.52
N ALA A 16 30.33 7.44 -4.43
CA ALA A 16 29.81 7.38 -3.07
C ALA A 16 28.68 8.39 -2.80
N ALA A 17 28.76 9.59 -3.39
CA ALA A 17 27.67 10.57 -3.30
C ALA A 17 26.40 10.08 -4.02
N ARG A 18 26.55 9.39 -5.16
CA ARG A 18 25.42 8.84 -5.93
C ARG A 18 24.75 7.66 -5.22
N THR A 19 25.51 6.78 -4.57
CA THR A 19 24.93 5.68 -3.79
C THR A 19 24.12 6.21 -2.62
N HIS A 20 24.67 7.15 -1.85
CA HIS A 20 23.97 7.74 -0.70
C HIS A 20 22.65 8.47 -1.09
N LEU A 21 22.62 9.18 -2.23
CA LEU A 21 21.40 9.84 -2.71
C LEU A 21 20.35 8.85 -3.22
N ARG A 22 20.79 7.81 -3.96
CA ARG A 22 19.90 6.74 -4.45
C ARG A 22 19.29 5.98 -3.28
N ASP A 23 20.10 5.70 -2.27
CA ASP A 23 19.64 4.98 -1.10
C ASP A 23 18.56 5.79 -0.36
N ARG A 24 18.81 7.08 -0.12
CA ARG A 24 17.82 7.95 0.52
C ARG A 24 16.47 8.00 -0.22
N ASN A 25 16.47 8.07 -1.54
CA ASN A 25 15.24 8.18 -2.33
C ASN A 25 14.39 6.91 -2.29
N LEU A 26 15.01 5.73 -2.23
CA LEU A 26 14.29 4.45 -2.18
C LEU A 26 13.54 4.25 -0.85
N GLY A 27 14.10 4.68 0.28
CA GLY A 27 13.41 4.58 1.58
C GLY A 27 12.16 5.44 1.65
N TRP A 28 12.23 6.66 1.09
CA TRP A 28 11.06 7.53 0.92
C TRP A 28 10.04 6.95 -0.05
N ALA A 29 10.49 6.34 -1.15
CA ALA A 29 9.60 5.70 -2.11
C ALA A 29 8.83 4.51 -1.49
N VAL A 30 9.50 3.67 -0.69
CA VAL A 30 8.85 2.54 0.00
C VAL A 30 7.81 3.04 1.01
N ALA A 31 8.21 3.97 1.89
CA ALA A 31 7.28 4.52 2.88
C ALA A 31 6.08 5.23 2.21
N GLY A 32 6.34 5.99 1.14
CA GLY A 32 5.32 6.65 0.34
C GLY A 32 4.38 5.65 -0.35
N ALA A 33 4.91 4.57 -0.92
CA ALA A 33 4.11 3.52 -1.53
C ALA A 33 3.23 2.80 -0.51
N GLN A 34 3.74 2.52 0.69
CA GLN A 34 2.94 1.90 1.77
C GLN A 34 1.78 2.78 2.22
N LEU A 35 2.05 4.06 2.47
CA LEU A 35 1.03 5.02 2.88
C LEU A 35 0.02 5.27 1.75
N GLY A 36 0.51 5.42 0.51
CA GLY A 36 -0.33 5.60 -0.66
C GLY A 36 -1.24 4.40 -0.92
N TYR A 37 -0.71 3.18 -0.76
CA TYR A 37 -1.50 1.96 -0.91
C TYR A 37 -2.54 1.82 0.20
N ALA A 38 -2.21 2.13 1.45
CA ALA A 38 -3.16 2.11 2.55
C ALA A 38 -4.30 3.12 2.33
N ALA A 39 -3.98 4.34 1.87
CA ALA A 39 -4.97 5.35 1.53
C ALA A 39 -5.85 4.91 0.34
N TRP A 40 -5.25 4.31 -0.68
CA TRP A 40 -5.98 3.71 -1.81
C TRP A 40 -6.94 2.61 -1.35
N TYR A 41 -6.48 1.70 -0.50
CA TYR A 41 -7.31 0.63 0.04
C TYR A 41 -8.50 1.18 0.85
N ALA A 42 -8.27 2.19 1.68
CA ALA A 42 -9.33 2.87 2.42
C ALA A 42 -10.34 3.57 1.49
N LEU A 43 -9.87 4.19 0.40
CA LEU A 43 -10.72 4.78 -0.63
C LEU A 43 -11.59 3.72 -1.32
N CYS A 44 -11.00 2.59 -1.71
CA CYS A 44 -11.75 1.47 -2.28
C CYS A 44 -12.86 1.03 -1.32
N ALA A 45 -12.53 0.77 -0.05
CA ALA A 45 -13.52 0.40 0.95
C ALA A 45 -14.65 1.44 1.08
N TYR A 46 -14.31 2.73 1.13
CA TYR A 46 -15.30 3.81 1.20
C TYR A 46 -16.22 3.84 -0.04
N VAL A 47 -15.67 3.75 -1.24
CA VAL A 47 -16.45 3.78 -2.49
C VAL A 47 -17.34 2.54 -2.59
N THR A 48 -16.85 1.36 -2.21
CA THR A 48 -17.63 0.12 -2.14
C THR A 48 -18.82 0.25 -1.20
N LEU A 49 -18.60 0.73 0.02
CA LEU A 49 -19.67 0.88 1.01
C LEU A 49 -20.68 1.95 0.58
N ARG A 50 -20.22 3.02 -0.09
CA ARG A 50 -21.11 4.04 -0.64
C ARG A 50 -21.97 3.50 -1.79
N HIS A 51 -21.40 2.64 -2.63
CA HIS A 51 -22.12 1.96 -3.70
C HIS A 51 -23.17 1.01 -3.11
N ALA A 52 -22.80 0.19 -2.14
CA ALA A 52 -23.74 -0.67 -1.39
C ALA A 52 -24.87 0.15 -0.75
N ALA A 53 -24.55 1.27 -0.09
CA ALA A 53 -25.53 2.15 0.53
C ALA A 53 -26.53 2.75 -0.47
N SER A 54 -26.17 2.85 -1.76
CA SER A 54 -27.09 3.32 -2.81
C SER A 54 -28.21 2.33 -3.12
N PHE A 55 -27.99 1.03 -2.88
CA PHE A 55 -29.01 -0.01 -3.04
C PHE A 55 -29.96 -0.08 -1.84
N ALA A 56 -29.44 -0.03 -0.60
CA ALA A 56 -30.27 -0.14 0.61
C ALA A 56 -30.83 1.19 1.14
N GLY A 57 -30.32 2.34 0.69
CA GLY A 57 -30.71 3.67 1.17
C GLY A 57 -30.13 4.05 2.55
N HIS A 58 -29.30 3.20 3.15
CA HIS A 58 -28.57 3.47 4.39
C HIS A 58 -27.18 2.84 4.37
N TRP A 59 -26.29 3.25 5.28
CA TRP A 59 -24.99 2.60 5.43
C TRP A 59 -25.14 1.23 6.08
N TYR A 60 -24.57 0.21 5.44
CA TYR A 60 -24.50 -1.14 5.98
C TYR A 60 -23.33 -1.88 5.33
N LEU A 61 -23.07 -3.10 5.80
CA LEU A 61 -22.03 -3.95 5.27
C LEU A 61 -22.67 -4.95 4.29
N PRO A 62 -22.36 -4.90 2.98
CA PRO A 62 -22.95 -5.82 2.01
C PRO A 62 -22.44 -7.24 2.21
N SER A 63 -23.29 -8.21 1.96
CA SER A 63 -22.97 -9.63 1.94
C SER A 63 -23.55 -10.28 0.69
N ARG A 64 -23.03 -11.44 0.32
CA ARG A 64 -23.46 -12.17 -0.88
C ARG A 64 -24.96 -12.49 -0.85
N ASP A 65 -25.45 -12.92 0.31
CA ASP A 65 -26.83 -13.38 0.50
C ASP A 65 -27.77 -12.29 1.04
N ASP A 66 -27.43 -11.02 0.81
CA ASP A 66 -28.22 -9.88 1.29
C ASP A 66 -29.44 -9.60 0.40
N VAL A 67 -30.59 -9.39 1.05
CA VAL A 67 -31.88 -9.01 0.44
C VAL A 67 -31.78 -7.75 -0.44
N TYR A 68 -30.88 -6.81 -0.15
CA TYR A 68 -30.77 -5.56 -0.92
C TYR A 68 -29.94 -5.69 -2.20
N THR A 69 -29.06 -6.68 -2.31
CA THR A 69 -28.12 -6.80 -3.44
C THR A 69 -28.12 -8.15 -4.15
N ALA A 70 -28.83 -9.16 -3.64
CA ALA A 70 -28.82 -10.51 -4.21
C ALA A 70 -29.27 -10.59 -5.69
N GLU A 71 -30.13 -9.67 -6.15
CA GLU A 71 -30.55 -9.60 -7.55
C GLU A 71 -30.03 -8.35 -8.29
N ALA A 72 -29.21 -7.54 -7.62
CA ALA A 72 -28.67 -6.32 -8.21
C ALA A 72 -27.44 -6.64 -9.06
N ASP A 73 -27.41 -6.15 -10.31
CA ASP A 73 -26.16 -6.11 -11.07
C ASP A 73 -25.25 -5.05 -10.47
N ILE A 74 -24.39 -5.50 -9.55
CA ILE A 74 -23.43 -4.69 -8.82
C ILE A 74 -22.36 -4.06 -9.71
N TRP A 75 -22.16 -4.58 -10.93
CA TRP A 75 -21.18 -4.09 -11.89
C TRP A 75 -21.78 -3.06 -12.86
N ALA A 76 -23.10 -3.10 -13.10
CA ALA A 76 -23.77 -2.20 -14.04
C ALA A 76 -23.56 -0.72 -13.69
N GLY A 77 -22.91 0.00 -14.60
CA GLY A 77 -22.73 1.45 -14.49
C GLY A 77 -21.76 1.89 -13.37
N TRP A 78 -20.99 0.97 -12.76
CA TRP A 78 -20.04 1.30 -11.72
C TRP A 78 -18.58 1.32 -12.23
N PRO A 79 -18.04 2.48 -12.63
CA PRO A 79 -16.73 2.58 -13.27
C PRO A 79 -15.55 2.21 -12.36
N TRP A 80 -15.78 2.12 -11.05
CA TRP A 80 -14.75 1.76 -10.06
C TRP A 80 -14.69 0.25 -9.78
N ALA A 81 -15.68 -0.53 -10.23
CA ALA A 81 -15.82 -1.96 -9.92
C ALA A 81 -14.52 -2.72 -10.20
N THR A 82 -13.98 -2.60 -11.42
CA THR A 82 -12.75 -3.31 -11.83
C THR A 82 -11.57 -3.05 -10.89
N TRP A 83 -11.32 -1.78 -10.54
CA TRP A 83 -10.17 -1.42 -9.69
C TRP A 83 -10.34 -1.92 -8.27
N ILE A 84 -11.55 -1.83 -7.73
CA ILE A 84 -11.89 -2.26 -6.38
C ILE A 84 -11.82 -3.78 -6.27
N THR A 85 -12.42 -4.50 -7.23
CA THR A 85 -12.42 -5.97 -7.26
C THR A 85 -11.00 -6.53 -7.44
N LEU A 86 -10.09 -5.84 -8.14
CA LEU A 86 -8.68 -6.21 -8.18
C LEU A 86 -7.96 -5.91 -6.86
N THR A 87 -8.26 -4.77 -6.23
CA THR A 87 -7.55 -4.31 -5.02
C THR A 87 -7.92 -5.14 -3.80
N ALA A 88 -9.20 -5.46 -3.60
CA ALA A 88 -9.70 -6.15 -2.40
C ALA A 88 -9.01 -7.49 -2.08
N PRO A 89 -8.90 -8.46 -3.01
CA PRO A 89 -8.23 -9.72 -2.75
C PRO A 89 -6.70 -9.59 -2.71
N MET A 90 -6.13 -8.60 -3.41
CA MET A 90 -4.68 -8.39 -3.48
C MET A 90 -4.11 -7.64 -2.28
N ALA A 91 -4.95 -6.93 -1.53
CA ALA A 91 -4.58 -6.15 -0.35
C ALA A 91 -3.65 -6.87 0.64
N PRO A 92 -3.96 -8.08 1.13
CA PRO A 92 -3.07 -8.77 2.08
C PRO A 92 -1.71 -9.13 1.46
N VAL A 93 -1.68 -9.50 0.17
CA VAL A 93 -0.45 -9.87 -0.54
C VAL A 93 0.46 -8.65 -0.73
N VAL A 94 -0.10 -7.56 -1.27
CA VAL A 94 0.66 -6.33 -1.53
C VAL A 94 1.18 -5.72 -0.23
N ALA A 95 0.32 -5.63 0.79
CA ALA A 95 0.72 -5.12 2.10
C ALA A 95 1.77 -6.03 2.77
N GLY A 96 1.62 -7.35 2.69
CA GLY A 96 2.59 -8.32 3.21
C GLY A 96 3.97 -8.22 2.55
N LEU A 97 4.03 -8.14 1.21
CA LEU A 97 5.27 -7.93 0.49
C LEU A 97 5.93 -6.61 0.87
N SER A 98 5.15 -5.55 1.02
CA SER A 98 5.67 -4.25 1.45
C SER A 98 6.29 -4.30 2.85
N LEU A 99 5.70 -5.07 3.78
CA LEU A 99 6.25 -5.26 5.12
C LEU A 99 7.60 -5.98 5.08
N ILE A 100 7.75 -7.00 4.22
CA ILE A 100 9.01 -7.71 4.03
C ILE A 100 10.10 -6.73 3.56
N VAL A 101 9.78 -5.85 2.61
CA VAL A 101 10.73 -4.84 2.12
C VAL A 101 11.12 -3.86 3.23
N SER A 102 10.15 -3.35 4.00
CA SER A 102 10.45 -2.45 5.13
C SER A 102 11.29 -3.14 6.20
N ALA A 103 11.00 -4.40 6.53
CA ALA A 103 11.78 -5.18 7.48
C ALA A 103 13.23 -5.37 7.00
N ALA A 104 13.43 -5.69 5.71
CA ALA A 104 14.76 -5.78 5.11
C ALA A 104 15.53 -4.45 5.22
N MET A 105 14.87 -3.31 4.97
CA MET A 105 15.46 -1.97 5.14
C MET A 105 15.84 -1.67 6.59
N PHE A 106 15.06 -2.14 7.58
CA PHE A 106 15.44 -2.00 8.99
C PHE A 106 16.66 -2.86 9.33
N VAL A 107 16.70 -4.11 8.87
CA VAL A 107 17.81 -5.05 9.14
C VAL A 107 19.12 -4.55 8.53
N THR A 108 19.09 -4.00 7.31
CA THR A 108 20.29 -3.44 6.67
C THR A 108 20.74 -2.10 7.28
N GLY A 109 19.98 -1.56 8.25
CA GLY A 109 20.31 -0.29 8.90
C GLY A 109 20.11 0.93 8.00
N TYR A 110 19.29 0.80 6.97
CA TYR A 110 19.10 1.79 5.91
C TYR A 110 18.67 3.18 6.41
N ALA A 111 17.98 3.21 7.55
CA ALA A 111 17.46 4.41 8.18
C ALA A 111 18.37 4.96 9.30
N ARG A 112 19.51 4.34 9.59
CA ARG A 112 20.41 4.77 10.68
C ARG A 112 20.88 6.20 10.44
N GLY A 113 20.74 7.04 11.46
CA GLY A 113 21.14 8.46 11.42
C GLY A 113 20.10 9.42 10.82
N HIS A 114 18.99 8.93 10.25
CA HIS A 114 17.96 9.77 9.64
C HIS A 114 16.60 9.60 10.33
N ARG A 115 16.38 10.38 11.40
CA ARG A 115 15.18 10.26 12.26
C ARG A 115 13.87 10.40 11.47
N ALA A 116 13.78 11.33 10.52
CA ALA A 116 12.58 11.53 9.72
C ALA A 116 12.25 10.29 8.87
N LEU A 117 13.23 9.79 8.11
CA LEU A 117 13.07 8.61 7.26
C LEU A 117 12.70 7.36 8.08
N PHE A 118 13.33 7.18 9.24
CA PHE A 118 13.01 6.11 10.19
C PHE A 118 11.55 6.16 10.65
N ILE A 119 11.05 7.34 11.05
CA ILE A 119 9.65 7.50 11.47
C ILE A 119 8.69 7.19 10.32
N THR A 120 8.97 7.66 9.10
CA THR A 120 8.10 7.36 7.95
C THR A 120 8.08 5.89 7.57
N LEU A 121 9.22 5.17 7.66
CA LEU A 121 9.25 3.73 7.42
C LEU A 121 8.43 2.97 8.48
N ILE A 122 8.47 3.41 9.74
CA ILE A 122 7.60 2.85 10.80
C ILE A 122 6.14 3.13 10.48
N ALA A 123 5.79 4.36 10.10
CA ALA A 123 4.41 4.73 9.77
C ALA A 123 3.90 3.92 8.56
N GLY A 124 4.71 3.75 7.51
CA GLY A 124 4.39 2.93 6.36
C GLY A 124 4.22 1.46 6.71
N ALA A 125 5.12 0.89 7.52
CA ALA A 125 4.99 -0.47 8.01
C ALA A 125 3.74 -0.67 8.88
N ALA A 126 3.43 0.27 9.77
CA ALA A 126 2.21 0.25 10.57
C ALA A 126 0.95 0.32 9.68
N ALA A 127 0.95 1.17 8.64
CA ALA A 127 -0.16 1.26 7.69
C ALA A 127 -0.34 -0.03 6.88
N ALA A 128 0.76 -0.66 6.45
CA ALA A 128 0.71 -1.96 5.80
C ALA A 128 0.16 -3.05 6.74
N LEU A 129 0.60 -3.07 8.00
CA LEU A 129 0.09 -4.00 9.00
C LEU A 129 -1.41 -3.81 9.25
N LEU A 130 -1.87 -2.55 9.38
CA LEU A 130 -3.29 -2.22 9.50
C LEU A 130 -4.08 -2.67 8.27
N THR A 131 -3.52 -2.50 7.08
CA THR A 131 -4.17 -2.97 5.83
C THR A 131 -4.36 -4.49 5.86
N ILE A 132 -3.35 -5.24 6.31
CA ILE A 132 -3.45 -6.70 6.47
C ILE A 132 -4.53 -7.04 7.49
N THR A 133 -4.46 -6.49 8.69
CA THR A 133 -5.39 -6.85 9.77
C THR A 133 -6.84 -6.55 9.38
N VAL A 134 -7.09 -5.40 8.75
CA VAL A 134 -8.41 -5.04 8.23
C VAL A 134 -8.86 -6.00 7.13
N SER A 135 -8.00 -6.31 6.16
CA SER A 135 -8.34 -7.20 5.04
C SER A 135 -8.70 -8.63 5.46
N LEU A 136 -8.18 -9.09 6.61
CA LEU A 136 -8.45 -10.41 7.15
C LEU A 136 -9.67 -10.46 8.07
N THR A 137 -10.32 -9.33 8.35
CA THR A 137 -11.54 -9.32 9.16
C THR A 137 -12.69 -10.02 8.42
N PRO A 138 -13.62 -10.68 9.15
CA PRO A 138 -14.81 -11.27 8.52
C PRO A 138 -15.62 -10.26 7.70
N ALA A 139 -15.65 -9.00 8.15
CA ALA A 139 -16.31 -7.92 7.45
C ALA A 139 -15.70 -7.65 6.06
N ALA A 140 -14.38 -7.54 5.97
CA ALA A 140 -13.69 -7.36 4.70
C ALA A 140 -13.87 -8.57 3.77
N GLN A 141 -13.89 -9.79 4.32
CA GLN A 141 -14.10 -11.01 3.55
C GLN A 141 -15.52 -11.07 2.96
N GLN A 142 -16.55 -10.65 3.72
CA GLN A 142 -17.92 -10.57 3.21
C GLN A 142 -18.05 -9.59 2.04
N VAL A 143 -17.49 -8.39 2.20
CA VAL A 143 -17.49 -7.37 1.14
C VAL A 143 -16.72 -7.86 -0.09
N THR A 144 -15.59 -8.54 0.10
CA THR A 144 -14.82 -9.11 -1.00
C THR A 144 -15.59 -10.23 -1.72
N GLY A 145 -16.28 -11.09 -0.96
CA GLY A 145 -17.13 -12.13 -1.53
C GLY A 145 -18.28 -11.57 -2.34
N TRP A 146 -18.92 -10.50 -1.84
CA TRP A 146 -19.97 -9.77 -2.55
C TRP A 146 -19.45 -9.13 -3.85
N LEU A 147 -18.26 -8.52 -3.84
CA LEU A 147 -17.65 -7.92 -5.05
C LEU A 147 -17.28 -8.93 -6.15
N MET A 148 -17.17 -10.21 -5.79
CA MET A 148 -16.74 -11.29 -6.68
C MET A 148 -17.92 -12.14 -7.18
N ASP A 149 -19.13 -11.84 -6.70
CA ASP A 149 -20.37 -12.41 -7.20
C ASP A 149 -20.78 -11.72 -8.52
#